data_AF-A0A6I1G2B1-F1
#
_entry.id   AF-A0A6I1G2B1-F1
#
_cell.length_a   1.000
_cell.length_b   1.000
_cell.length_c   1.000
_cell.angle_alpha   90.00
_cell.angle_beta   90.00
_cell.angle_gamma   90.00
#
_symmetry.space_group_name_H-M   'P 1'
#
loop_
_entity.id
_entity.type
_entity.pdbx_description
1 polymer ?
#
loop_
_entity_poly.entity_id
_entity_poly.type
_entity_poly.pdbx_seq_one_letter_code
_entity_poly.pdbx_strand_id
1 'polypeptide(L)'
;MTEPTSTAQPSIAQLEADIAARRARLADTLAELNYRRQPKVIIERQKQSLHRRFSAATQDEYGEVRMEVVGPLALAAVVLIAWGIRRQGRR
;
A
#
# COMPACT_ATOMS: atom_id res chain seq x y z
N MET A 1 20.19 30.68 -50.11
CA MET A 1 20.09 29.24 -50.47
C MET A 1 20.91 28.48 -49.44
N THR A 2 20.28 27.98 -48.38
CA THR A 2 20.95 27.29 -47.27
C THR A 2 20.80 25.79 -47.47
N GLU A 3 21.94 25.08 -47.52
CA GLU A 3 22.03 23.64 -47.71
C GLU A 3 21.34 22.84 -46.58
N PRO A 4 20.80 21.64 -46.89
CA PRO A 4 20.12 20.81 -45.91
C PRO A 4 21.12 20.23 -44.90
N THR A 5 20.84 20.42 -43.61
CA THR A 5 21.53 19.76 -42.50
C THR A 5 21.36 18.25 -42.62
N SER A 6 22.43 17.54 -43.01
CA SER A 6 22.48 16.08 -43.06
C SER A 6 22.35 15.51 -41.64
N THR A 7 21.20 14.92 -41.34
CA THR A 7 20.98 14.06 -40.18
C THR A 7 21.80 12.79 -40.35
N ALA A 8 23.02 12.77 -39.81
CA ALA A 8 23.87 11.58 -39.82
C ALA A 8 23.13 10.40 -39.14
N GLN A 9 22.85 9.35 -39.91
CA GLN A 9 22.26 8.13 -39.37
C GLN A 9 23.23 7.50 -38.36
N PRO A 10 22.77 7.14 -37.14
CA PRO A 10 23.63 6.54 -36.14
C PRO A 10 24.12 5.17 -36.60
N SER A 11 25.37 4.84 -36.29
CA SER A 11 25.94 3.52 -36.60
C SER A 11 25.31 2.43 -35.73
N ILE A 12 25.38 1.17 -36.18
CA ILE A 12 24.84 0.03 -35.42
C ILE A 12 25.43 -0.02 -34.00
N ALA A 13 26.74 0.23 -33.85
CA ALA A 13 27.39 0.27 -32.54
C ALA A 13 26.84 1.40 -31.63
N GLN A 14 26.49 2.56 -32.20
CA GLN A 14 25.87 3.65 -31.44
C GLN A 14 24.44 3.30 -31.01
N LEU A 15 23.68 2.59 -31.85
CA LEU A 15 22.35 2.08 -31.51
C LEU A 15 22.41 1.04 -30.39
N GLU A 16 23.36 0.10 -30.44
CA GLU A 16 23.54 -0.91 -29.38
C GLU A 16 23.90 -0.27 -28.04
N ALA A 17 24.81 0.70 -28.04
CA ALA A 17 25.20 1.46 -26.85
C ALA A 17 24.01 2.24 -26.25
N ASP A 18 23.19 2.87 -27.10
CA ASP A 18 22.00 3.61 -26.64
C ASP A 18 20.93 2.65 -26.09
N ILE A 19 20.72 1.48 -26.71
CA ILE A 19 19.81 0.45 -26.19
C ILE A 19 20.27 -0.04 -24.82
N ALA A 20 21.57 -0.30 -24.63
CA ALA A 20 22.11 -0.71 -23.34
C ALA A 20 21.90 0.38 -22.27
N ALA A 21 22.19 1.64 -22.60
CA ALA A 21 22.00 2.77 -21.70
C ALA A 21 20.51 3.00 -21.34
N ARG A 22 19.59 2.81 -22.30
CA ARG A 22 18.14 2.90 -22.05
C ARG A 22 17.65 1.76 -21.16
N ARG A 23 18.12 0.52 -21.39
CA ARG A 23 17.77 -0.65 -20.56
C ARG A 23 18.26 -0.49 -19.11
N ALA A 24 19.45 0.05 -18.89
CA ALA A 24 19.95 0.32 -17.54
C ALA A 24 19.06 1.31 -16.78
N ARG A 25 18.63 2.40 -17.42
CA ARG A 25 17.69 3.38 -16.85
C ARG A 25 16.31 2.78 -16.55
N LEU A 26 15.82 1.89 -17.40
CA LEU A 26 14.57 1.17 -17.17
C LEU A 26 14.67 0.21 -15.97
N ALA A 27 15.79 -0.50 -15.79
CA ALA A 27 15.99 -1.38 -14.65
C ALA A 27 15.97 -0.60 -13.31
N ASP A 28 16.62 0.57 -13.29
CA ASP A 28 16.68 1.44 -12.12
C ASP A 28 15.30 2.00 -11.74
N THR A 29 14.56 2.53 -12.73
CA THR A 29 13.18 3.00 -12.53
C THR A 29 12.21 1.88 -12.15
N LEU A 30 12.39 0.66 -12.66
CA LEU A 30 11.58 -0.48 -12.27
C LEU A 30 11.85 -0.91 -10.82
N ALA A 31 13.11 -0.85 -10.38
CA ALA A 31 13.49 -1.10 -9.00
C ALA A 31 12.84 -0.09 -8.05
N GLU A 32 12.83 1.20 -8.42
CA GLU A 32 12.15 2.25 -7.66
C GLU A 32 10.62 2.06 -7.64
N LEU A 33 10.01 1.69 -8.77
CA LEU A 33 8.55 1.41 -8.82
C LEU A 33 8.16 0.18 -8.00
N ASN A 34 9.04 -0.82 -7.92
CA ASN A 34 8.83 -2.00 -7.11
C ASN A 34 8.99 -1.68 -5.62
N TYR A 35 9.96 -0.81 -5.27
CA TYR A 35 10.13 -0.29 -3.93
C TYR A 35 8.92 0.52 -3.46
N ARG A 36 8.37 1.40 -4.31
CA ARG A 36 7.21 2.23 -3.98
C ARG A 36 5.88 1.46 -3.95
N ARG A 37 5.81 0.31 -4.64
CA ARG A 37 4.72 -0.67 -4.52
C ARG A 37 4.90 -1.64 -3.36
N GLN A 38 5.95 -1.50 -2.54
CA GLN A 38 6.09 -2.36 -1.38
C GLN A 38 4.86 -2.21 -0.48
N PRO A 39 4.19 -3.34 -0.15
CA PRO A 39 2.92 -3.34 0.55
C PRO A 39 3.00 -2.72 1.94
N LYS A 40 4.20 -2.60 2.52
CA LYS A 40 4.44 -2.02 3.85
C LYS A 40 3.87 -0.61 3.99
N VAL A 41 4.10 0.28 3.01
CA VAL A 41 3.61 1.67 3.08
C VAL A 41 2.09 1.74 2.91
N ILE A 42 1.51 0.82 2.15
CA ILE A 42 0.06 0.71 1.96
C ILE A 42 -0.60 0.23 3.26
N ILE A 43 -0.03 -0.79 3.90
CA ILE A 43 -0.51 -1.32 5.18
C ILE A 43 -0.44 -0.26 6.27
N GLU A 44 0.62 0.54 6.31
CA GLU A 44 0.79 1.57 7.33
C GLU A 44 -0.26 2.68 7.21
N ARG A 45 -0.56 3.10 5.98
CA ARG A 45 -1.66 4.04 5.69
C ARG A 45 -3.04 3.46 6.02
N GLN A 46 -3.26 2.18 5.72
CA GLN A 46 -4.48 1.48 6.08
C GLN A 46 -4.65 1.32 7.59
N LYS A 47 -3.56 1.07 8.32
CA LYS A 47 -3.57 0.98 9.79
C LYS A 47 -3.97 2.30 10.43
N GLN A 48 -3.42 3.42 9.93
CA GLN A 48 -3.79 4.74 10.43
C GLN A 48 -5.25 5.10 10.11
N SER A 49 -5.77 4.75 8.94
CA SER A 49 -7.17 5.02 8.59
C SER A 49 -8.15 4.16 9.39
N LEU A 50 -7.79 2.90 9.65
CA LEU A 50 -8.55 2.01 10.52
C LEU A 50 -8.56 2.51 11.97
N HIS A 51 -7.42 2.95 12.50
CA HIS A 51 -7.35 3.51 13.85
C HIS A 51 -8.26 4.73 14.01
N ARG A 52 -8.25 5.67 13.06
CA ARG A 52 -9.12 6.85 13.10
C ARG A 52 -10.61 6.49 13.02
N ARG A 53 -10.98 5.53 12.16
CA ARG A 53 -12.37 5.06 12.06
C ARG A 53 -12.81 4.33 13.32
N PHE A 54 -11.93 3.53 13.91
CA PHE A 54 -12.19 2.84 15.15
C PHE A 54 -12.36 3.81 16.31
N SER A 55 -11.45 4.77 16.47
CA SER A 55 -11.54 5.79 17.51
C SER A 55 -12.79 6.67 17.32
N ALA A 56 -13.11 7.10 16.10
CA ALA A 56 -14.33 7.85 15.83
C ALA A 56 -15.63 7.05 16.07
N ALA A 57 -15.57 5.72 15.96
CA ALA A 57 -16.72 4.85 16.20
C ALA A 57 -16.90 4.50 17.69
N THR A 58 -15.80 4.41 18.45
CA THR A 58 -15.82 3.93 19.85
C THR A 58 -15.64 5.04 20.88
N GLN A 59 -15.08 6.19 20.49
CA GLN A 59 -14.91 7.37 21.34
C GLN A 59 -15.71 8.55 20.79
N ASP A 60 -16.29 9.32 21.69
CA ASP A 60 -16.92 10.60 21.40
C ASP A 60 -15.86 11.72 21.29
N GLU A 61 -16.25 12.90 20.81
CA GLU A 61 -15.36 14.05 20.57
C GLU A 61 -14.64 14.56 21.82
N TYR A 62 -15.13 14.18 23.01
CA TYR A 62 -14.56 14.50 24.32
C TYR A 62 -13.66 13.40 24.89
N GLY A 63 -13.44 12.30 24.15
CA GLY A 63 -12.62 11.16 24.57
C GLY A 63 -13.34 10.16 25.49
N GLU A 64 -14.63 10.37 25.75
CA GLU A 64 -15.45 9.41 26.50
C GLU A 64 -15.89 8.24 25.62
N VAL A 65 -15.98 7.07 26.25
CA VAL A 65 -16.39 5.83 25.59
C VAL A 65 -17.89 5.89 25.34
N ARG A 66 -18.32 5.74 24.08
CA ARG A 66 -19.75 5.71 23.74
C ARG A 66 -20.38 4.41 24.25
N MET A 67 -20.89 4.42 25.48
CA MET A 67 -21.43 3.22 26.15
C MET A 67 -22.57 2.56 25.36
N GLU A 68 -23.34 3.34 24.60
CA GLU A 68 -24.39 2.87 23.67
C GLU A 68 -23.86 1.99 22.54
N VAL A 69 -22.60 2.22 22.11
CA VAL A 69 -21.94 1.47 21.03
C VAL A 69 -21.03 0.40 21.61
N VAL A 70 -20.24 0.74 22.62
CA VAL A 70 -19.22 -0.13 23.22
C VAL A 70 -19.86 -1.24 24.06
N GLY A 71 -20.98 -0.99 24.72
CA GLY A 71 -21.71 -2.02 25.47
C GLY A 71 -22.12 -3.22 24.61
N PRO A 72 -22.89 -3.02 23.52
CA PRO A 72 -23.25 -4.10 22.59
C PRO A 72 -22.03 -4.78 21.94
N LEU A 73 -20.99 -4.01 21.60
CA LEU A 73 -19.79 -4.53 20.93
C LEU A 73 -18.95 -5.42 21.87
N ALA A 74 -18.79 -5.01 23.13
CA ALA A 74 -18.13 -5.79 24.16
C ALA A 74 -18.92 -7.09 24.44
N LEU A 75 -20.24 -7.01 24.53
CA LEU A 75 -21.09 -8.18 24.74
C LEU A 75 -20.99 -9.17 23.57
N ALA A 76 -21.02 -8.69 22.33
CA ALA A 76 -20.82 -9.51 21.14
C ALA A 76 -19.44 -10.19 21.13
N ALA A 77 -18.38 -9.47 21.51
CA ALA A 77 -17.03 -10.04 21.62
C ALA A 77 -16.98 -11.19 22.65
N VAL A 78 -17.57 -11.00 23.84
CA VAL A 78 -17.63 -12.04 24.87
C VAL A 78 -18.37 -13.27 24.38
N VAL A 79 -19.52 -13.10 23.70
CA VAL A 79 -20.29 -14.22 23.14
C VAL A 79 -19.48 -15.00 22.10
N LEU A 80 -18.78 -14.30 21.20
CA LEU A 80 -17.96 -14.94 20.18
C LEU A 80 -16.78 -15.71 20.79
N ILE A 81 -16.13 -15.16 21.81
CA ILE A 81 -15.03 -15.84 22.52
C ILE A 81 -15.55 -17.10 23.22
N ALA A 82 -16.66 -16.98 23.98
CA ALA A 82 -17.27 -18.11 24.67
C ALA A 82 -17.69 -19.21 23.68
N TRP A 83 -18.25 -18.83 22.53
CA TRP A 83 -18.60 -19.76 21.46
C TRP A 83 -17.38 -20.42 20.83
N GLY A 84 -16.31 -19.66 20.58
CA GLY A 84 -15.04 -20.17 20.05
C GLY A 84 -14.40 -21.19 20.98
N ILE A 85 -14.30 -20.89 22.28
CA ILE A 85 -13.79 -21.81 23.32
C ILE A 85 -14.65 -23.07 23.37
N ARG A 86 -15.97 -22.93 23.40
CA ARG A 86 -16.91 -24.06 23.39
C ARG A 86 -16.78 -24.92 22.13
N ARG A 87 -16.52 -24.31 20.97
CA ARG A 87 -16.30 -25.02 19.70
C ARG A 87 -14.94 -25.74 19.69
N GLN A 88 -13.92 -25.14 20.30
CA GLN A 88 -12.59 -25.73 20.39
C GLN A 88 -12.57 -26.92 21.36
N GLY A 89 -13.25 -26.85 22.50
CA GLY A 89 -13.39 -27.97 23.44
C GLY A 89 -14.31 -29.11 22.95
N ARG A 90 -14.90 -28.98 21.76
CA ARG A 90 -15.76 -29.99 21.12
C ARG A 90 -15.12 -30.67 19.91
N ARG A 91 -13.89 -30.30 19.58
CA ARG A 91 -13.05 -31.00 18.59
C ARG A 91 -12.04 -31.85 19.33
#